data_AF-A0A8T3BZ48-F1
#
_entry.id   AF-A0A8T3BZ48-F1
#
_cell.length_a   1.000
_cell.length_b   1.000
_cell.length_c   1.000
_cell.angle_alpha   90.00
_cell.angle_beta   90.00
_cell.angle_gamma   90.00
#
_symmetry.space_group_name_H-M   'P 1'
#
loop_
_entity.id
_entity.type
_entity.pdbx_description
1 polymer ?
#
loop_
_entity_poly.entity_id
_entity_poly.type
_entity_poly.pdbx_seq_one_letter_code
_entity_poly.pdbx_strand_id
1 'polypeptide(L)'
;MESKCQLRSLLKYSMAFILAAWAFVWILKPTQLWKRSWHAAEDWARPTFLGEIAAAVLAYAYLSISSNYIKPDETQITQWQRVGRVYLAGAIALVIELIVWITALPPIRRKYFEFFYSVHHLYAAFILFFLLHAGDHHFYLVFSGVLLFSLDKILRIIQSRRVISFISACILPCRAVELALKTPPSLRYTPSSILFLKIPSISKFQWHPFSIISSCNMDNERLSILVKCKGEWTNSLYEMVESIANKGSNDARNLFVSVEGPYGPIDFQYKRYDRLILVAGGSGIAPFISILKDVASTNFNLNRCAVSVNLIYVVRKSLDISMLTPISTVILHQPFELAHTIHLKLKIYVTQEQRSSLSARELIHEMTQTKPFILEPISSRDVMPAPEGLLWSVAITGLAFIVFLVSILCLTRAFTYETKKTTTDKTPSWVYNLLVICSFVIYTTSITVATVVSRCRRSTDNSITVSRNNYRSIVEAASTSIAQGIQQDYEINYGGRPNLIDILSEEATEIEENKVGVFVCGPDSMQESVASFCRKYSRDTKIRKNRRKKCSFVYHPINFTL
;
A
#
# COMPACT_ATOMS: atom_id res chain seq x y z
N MET A 1 -2.14 -17.95 22.66
CA MET A 1 -1.14 -17.21 21.85
C MET A 1 0.16 -18.01 21.67
N GLU A 2 0.62 -18.75 22.67
CA GLU A 2 1.86 -19.55 22.59
C GLU A 2 1.84 -20.65 21.52
N SER A 3 0.69 -21.31 21.27
CA SER A 3 0.60 -22.40 20.28
C SER A 3 0.86 -21.96 18.84
N LYS A 4 0.46 -20.75 18.45
CA LYS A 4 0.72 -20.19 17.11
C LYS A 4 2.19 -19.75 16.94
N CYS A 5 2.84 -19.33 18.02
CA CYS A 5 4.26 -18.95 18.01
C CYS A 5 5.16 -20.18 17.93
N GLN A 6 4.83 -21.23 18.69
CA GLN A 6 5.51 -22.53 18.62
C GLN A 6 5.37 -23.17 17.24
N LEU A 7 4.17 -23.16 16.64
CA LEU A 7 3.98 -23.71 15.29
C LEU A 7 4.81 -22.95 14.23
N ARG A 8 4.93 -21.62 14.35
CA ARG A 8 5.71 -20.79 13.42
C ARG A 8 7.22 -20.98 13.58
N SER A 9 7.71 -21.19 14.80
CA SER A 9 9.10 -21.58 15.05
C SER A 9 9.36 -23.00 14.57
N LEU A 10 8.47 -23.95 14.89
CA LEU A 10 8.56 -25.35 14.46
C LEU A 10 8.60 -25.44 12.93
N LEU A 11 7.78 -24.66 12.21
CA LEU A 11 7.84 -24.62 10.75
C LEU A 11 9.15 -24.03 10.22
N LYS A 12 9.67 -22.94 10.81
CA LYS A 12 10.95 -22.35 10.40
C LYS A 12 12.13 -23.32 10.62
N TYR A 13 12.18 -23.98 11.78
CA TYR A 13 13.21 -24.96 12.09
C TYR A 13 13.01 -26.24 11.26
N SER A 14 11.78 -26.66 10.98
CA SER A 14 11.52 -27.80 10.08
C SER A 14 11.95 -27.50 8.66
N MET A 15 11.75 -26.28 8.16
CA MET A 15 12.14 -25.91 6.80
C MET A 15 13.66 -25.75 6.70
N ALA A 16 14.30 -25.17 7.72
CA ALA A 16 15.76 -25.12 7.81
C ALA A 16 16.37 -26.53 7.98
N PHE A 17 15.73 -27.42 8.74
CA PHE A 17 16.15 -28.82 8.92
C PHE A 17 15.93 -29.63 7.65
N ILE A 18 14.82 -29.45 6.93
CA ILE A 18 14.57 -30.09 5.63
C ILE A 18 15.61 -29.61 4.62
N LEU A 19 15.92 -28.32 4.57
CA LEU A 19 16.95 -27.75 3.69
C LEU A 19 18.37 -28.22 4.07
N ALA A 20 18.68 -28.30 5.37
CA ALA A 20 19.96 -28.81 5.86
C ALA A 20 20.09 -30.32 5.64
N ALA A 21 19.03 -31.09 5.87
CA ALA A 21 18.96 -32.53 5.58
C ALA A 21 19.04 -32.77 4.06
N TRP A 22 18.46 -31.90 3.23
CA TRP A 22 18.60 -31.97 1.78
C TRP A 22 20.02 -31.61 1.31
N ALA A 23 20.63 -30.59 1.91
CA ALA A 23 22.03 -30.26 1.69
C ALA A 23 22.95 -31.40 2.15
N PHE A 24 22.58 -32.10 3.23
CA PHE A 24 23.31 -33.27 3.75
C PHE A 24 23.13 -34.50 2.83
N VAL A 25 21.95 -34.69 2.23
CA VAL A 25 21.70 -35.66 1.15
C VAL A 25 22.48 -35.29 -0.13
N TRP A 26 22.77 -34.01 -0.34
CA TRP A 26 23.65 -33.53 -1.42
C TRP A 26 25.15 -33.78 -1.14
N ILE A 27 25.55 -33.78 0.14
CA ILE A 27 26.95 -33.96 0.57
C ILE A 27 27.32 -35.45 0.73
N LEU A 28 26.37 -36.31 1.09
CA LEU A 28 26.60 -37.75 1.15
C LEU A 28 26.25 -38.43 -0.17
N LYS A 29 27.28 -39.01 -0.80
CA LYS A 29 27.18 -39.95 -1.92
C LYS A 29 26.01 -40.92 -1.69
N PRO A 30 25.00 -41.02 -2.57
CA PRO A 30 23.82 -41.82 -2.30
C PRO A 30 24.19 -43.29 -2.09
N THR A 31 23.94 -43.81 -0.90
CA THR A 31 24.21 -45.21 -0.55
C THR A 31 23.19 -46.15 -1.18
N GLN A 32 23.61 -47.38 -1.46
CA GLN A 32 22.80 -48.40 -2.18
C GLN A 32 21.46 -48.74 -1.48
N LEU A 33 21.36 -48.49 -0.18
CA LEU A 33 20.13 -48.70 0.61
C LEU A 33 19.03 -47.68 0.26
N TRP A 34 19.40 -46.44 -0.08
CA TRP A 34 18.45 -45.38 -0.44
C TRP A 34 17.76 -45.66 -1.78
N LYS A 35 18.50 -46.19 -2.75
CA LYS A 35 17.95 -46.61 -4.07
C LYS A 35 16.86 -47.67 -3.92
N ARG A 36 17.05 -48.63 -3.01
CA ARG A 36 16.14 -49.77 -2.85
C ARG A 36 14.81 -49.37 -2.21
N SER A 37 14.84 -48.43 -1.27
CA SER A 37 13.63 -47.90 -0.62
C SER A 37 12.83 -46.99 -1.56
N TRP A 38 13.50 -46.26 -2.45
CA TRP A 38 12.86 -45.38 -3.43
C TRP A 38 12.09 -46.15 -4.50
N HIS A 39 12.61 -47.29 -4.99
CA HIS A 39 11.89 -48.12 -5.95
C HIS A 39 10.59 -48.71 -5.37
N ALA A 40 10.58 -49.07 -4.09
CA ALA A 40 9.37 -49.56 -3.42
C ALA A 40 8.29 -48.47 -3.27
N ALA A 41 8.69 -47.21 -3.06
CA ALA A 41 7.77 -46.07 -3.01
C ALA A 41 7.25 -45.67 -4.40
N GLU A 42 8.09 -45.81 -5.43
CA GLU A 42 7.75 -45.59 -6.84
C GLU A 42 6.66 -46.56 -7.33
N ASP A 43 6.78 -47.84 -6.97
CA ASP A 43 5.79 -48.87 -7.34
C ASP A 43 4.45 -48.68 -6.64
N TRP A 44 4.44 -48.08 -5.44
CA TRP A 44 3.21 -47.76 -4.71
C TRP A 44 2.47 -46.53 -5.27
N ALA A 45 3.20 -45.53 -5.77
CA ALA A 45 2.62 -44.26 -6.25
C ALA A 45 2.16 -44.29 -7.72
N ARG A 46 2.61 -45.27 -8.51
CA ARG A 46 2.36 -45.48 -9.94
C ARG A 46 0.89 -45.38 -10.40
N PRO A 47 -0.14 -45.78 -9.62
CA PRO A 47 -1.54 -45.72 -10.06
C PRO A 47 -2.28 -44.42 -9.70
N THR A 48 -1.61 -43.38 -9.18
CA THR A 48 -2.28 -42.12 -8.77
C THR A 48 -2.12 -40.99 -9.80
N PHE A 49 -3.04 -40.02 -9.86
CA PHE A 49 -2.93 -38.82 -10.71
C PHE A 49 -1.67 -37.98 -10.40
N LEU A 50 -1.22 -37.98 -9.14
CA LEU A 50 0.09 -37.43 -8.75
C LEU A 50 1.25 -38.27 -9.31
N GLY A 51 1.04 -39.57 -9.46
CA GLY A 51 1.93 -40.51 -10.14
C GLY A 51 2.10 -40.22 -11.63
N GLU A 52 1.13 -39.64 -12.35
CA GLU A 52 1.30 -39.29 -13.77
C GLU A 52 2.16 -38.03 -13.96
N ILE A 53 1.98 -37.00 -13.11
CA ILE A 53 2.84 -35.80 -13.12
C ILE A 53 4.23 -36.15 -12.58
N ALA A 54 4.31 -36.95 -11.52
CA ALA A 54 5.56 -37.47 -11.01
C ALA A 54 6.23 -38.43 -11.99
N ALA A 55 5.48 -39.23 -12.77
CA ALA A 55 6.02 -40.09 -13.82
C ALA A 55 6.39 -39.30 -15.07
N ALA A 56 5.80 -38.14 -15.38
CA ALA A 56 6.32 -37.27 -16.43
C ALA A 56 7.67 -36.66 -16.01
N VAL A 57 7.78 -36.22 -14.75
CA VAL A 57 9.03 -35.67 -14.18
C VAL A 57 10.08 -36.77 -13.98
N LEU A 58 9.68 -37.95 -13.49
CA LEU A 58 10.54 -39.10 -13.25
C LEU A 58 10.83 -39.88 -14.51
N ALA A 59 9.95 -39.97 -15.51
CA ALA A 59 10.30 -40.54 -16.82
C ALA A 59 11.26 -39.62 -17.57
N TYR A 60 11.16 -38.30 -17.40
CA TYR A 60 12.14 -37.35 -17.95
C TYR A 60 13.48 -37.40 -17.19
N ALA A 61 13.45 -37.55 -15.86
CA ALA A 61 14.64 -37.78 -15.06
C ALA A 61 15.23 -39.18 -15.30
N TYR A 62 14.40 -40.20 -15.52
CA TYR A 62 14.77 -41.58 -15.81
C TYR A 62 15.30 -41.71 -17.22
N LEU A 63 14.75 -41.04 -18.23
CA LEU A 63 15.37 -40.91 -19.57
C LEU A 63 16.72 -40.17 -19.49
N SER A 64 16.85 -39.19 -18.58
CA SER A 64 18.15 -38.54 -18.28
C SER A 64 19.14 -39.43 -17.52
N ILE A 65 18.67 -40.46 -16.82
CA ILE A 65 19.48 -41.39 -16.03
C ILE A 65 19.69 -42.74 -16.76
N SER A 66 18.80 -43.17 -17.66
CA SER A 66 18.85 -44.46 -18.35
C SER A 66 19.82 -44.45 -19.53
N SER A 67 20.31 -43.28 -19.95
CA SER A 67 21.50 -43.17 -20.79
C SER A 67 22.79 -43.62 -20.07
N ASN A 68 22.75 -43.92 -18.76
CA ASN A 68 23.90 -44.38 -17.97
C ASN A 68 24.33 -45.85 -18.22
N TYR A 69 23.78 -46.54 -19.22
CA TYR A 69 24.33 -47.84 -19.64
C TYR A 69 25.40 -47.74 -20.75
N ILE A 70 25.68 -46.53 -21.24
CA ILE A 70 26.75 -46.27 -22.20
C ILE A 70 27.78 -45.43 -21.47
N LYS A 71 29.00 -45.95 -21.29
CA LYS A 71 30.14 -45.23 -20.70
C LYS A 71 30.33 -43.91 -21.48
N PRO A 72 30.07 -42.74 -20.89
CA PRO A 72 30.24 -41.49 -21.59
C PRO A 72 31.73 -41.14 -21.62
N ASP A 73 32.22 -40.84 -22.82
CA ASP A 73 33.54 -40.26 -23.04
C ASP A 73 33.67 -38.91 -22.27
N GLU A 74 34.89 -38.41 -21.99
CA GLU A 74 35.10 -37.19 -21.18
C GLU A 74 34.31 -35.96 -21.69
N THR A 75 34.08 -35.92 -23.01
CA THR A 75 33.27 -34.92 -23.72
C THR A 75 31.77 -34.98 -23.36
N GLN A 76 31.24 -36.18 -23.08
CA GLN A 76 29.85 -36.37 -22.68
C GLN A 76 29.62 -36.01 -21.20
N ILE A 77 30.64 -36.19 -20.34
CA ILE A 77 30.57 -35.76 -18.93
C ILE A 77 30.49 -34.22 -18.84
N THR A 78 31.30 -33.52 -19.63
CA THR A 78 31.26 -32.05 -19.70
C THR A 78 29.96 -31.55 -20.31
N GLN A 79 29.43 -32.22 -21.34
CA GLN A 79 28.09 -31.94 -21.87
C GLN A 79 26.99 -32.19 -20.83
N TRP A 80 27.05 -33.29 -20.08
CA TRP A 80 26.09 -33.60 -19.01
C TRP A 80 26.16 -32.58 -17.87
N GLN A 81 27.35 -32.15 -17.45
CA GLN A 81 27.47 -31.07 -16.47
C GLN A 81 26.83 -29.77 -16.99
N ARG A 82 26.86 -29.51 -18.29
CA ARG A 82 26.21 -28.33 -18.89
C ARG A 82 24.68 -28.50 -18.96
N VAL A 83 24.22 -29.64 -19.44
CA VAL A 83 22.81 -29.94 -19.72
C VAL A 83 22.03 -30.28 -18.44
N GLY A 84 22.60 -31.09 -17.55
CA GLY A 84 22.01 -31.48 -16.26
C GLY A 84 21.84 -30.30 -15.29
N ARG A 85 22.75 -29.33 -15.29
CA ARG A 85 22.60 -28.09 -14.49
C ARG A 85 21.41 -27.24 -14.93
N VAL A 86 21.19 -27.14 -16.25
CA VAL A 86 20.06 -26.40 -16.82
C VAL A 86 18.73 -27.06 -16.45
N TYR A 87 18.62 -28.39 -16.55
CA TYR A 87 17.40 -29.09 -16.17
C TYR A 87 17.12 -29.06 -14.66
N LEU A 88 18.15 -29.20 -13.81
CA LEU A 88 18.00 -29.09 -12.37
C LEU A 88 17.51 -27.69 -11.96
N ALA A 89 18.11 -26.63 -12.51
CA ALA A 89 17.66 -25.26 -12.27
C ALA A 89 16.20 -25.05 -12.73
N GLY A 90 15.82 -25.62 -13.87
CA GLY A 90 14.44 -25.59 -14.37
C GLY A 90 13.45 -26.31 -13.45
N ALA A 91 13.81 -27.50 -12.94
CA ALA A 91 12.98 -28.26 -12.01
C ALA A 91 12.77 -27.50 -10.69
N ILE A 92 13.83 -26.89 -10.15
CA ILE A 92 13.74 -26.06 -8.94
C ILE A 92 12.84 -24.85 -9.18
N ALA A 93 13.03 -24.15 -10.29
CA ALA A 93 12.19 -23.00 -10.66
C ALA A 93 10.71 -23.41 -10.78
N LEU A 94 10.42 -24.55 -11.41
CA LEU A 94 9.06 -25.06 -11.56
C LEU A 94 8.39 -25.36 -10.21
N VAL A 95 9.08 -26.02 -9.29
CA VAL A 95 8.55 -26.32 -7.96
C VAL A 95 8.27 -25.04 -7.18
N ILE A 96 9.19 -24.08 -7.21
CA ILE A 96 9.01 -22.79 -6.54
C ILE A 96 7.80 -22.06 -7.12
N GLU A 97 7.68 -21.99 -8.45
CA GLU A 97 6.57 -21.30 -9.10
C GLU A 97 5.24 -21.97 -8.80
N LEU A 98 5.18 -23.31 -8.75
CA LEU A 98 3.98 -24.04 -8.38
C LEU A 98 3.51 -23.67 -6.96
N ILE A 99 4.44 -23.55 -6.00
CA ILE A 99 4.14 -23.12 -4.63
C ILE A 99 3.62 -21.67 -4.60
N VAL A 100 4.28 -20.77 -5.33
CA VAL A 100 3.86 -19.35 -5.43
C VAL A 100 2.48 -19.25 -6.08
N TRP A 101 2.23 -20.01 -7.15
CA TRP A 101 0.97 -20.01 -7.89
C TRP A 101 -0.20 -20.53 -7.04
N ILE A 102 -0.04 -21.69 -6.37
CA ILE A 102 -1.08 -22.26 -5.50
C ILE A 102 -1.44 -21.25 -4.39
N THR A 103 -0.44 -20.64 -3.75
CA THR A 103 -0.71 -19.68 -2.67
C THR A 103 -1.31 -18.37 -3.17
N ALA A 104 -1.11 -18.01 -4.45
CA ALA A 104 -1.70 -16.84 -5.08
C ALA A 104 -3.18 -17.00 -5.49
N LEU A 105 -3.72 -18.23 -5.47
CA LEU A 105 -5.12 -18.49 -5.83
C LEU A 105 -6.09 -17.67 -4.97
N PRO A 106 -7.16 -17.08 -5.54
CA PRO A 106 -8.05 -16.18 -4.82
C PRO A 106 -8.62 -16.70 -3.49
N PRO A 107 -9.03 -17.99 -3.37
CA PRO A 107 -9.52 -18.52 -2.09
C PRO A 107 -8.45 -18.51 -0.98
N ILE A 108 -7.20 -18.84 -1.34
CA ILE A 108 -6.09 -18.90 -0.38
C ILE A 108 -5.63 -17.49 -0.03
N ARG A 109 -5.35 -16.65 -1.03
CA ARG A 109 -4.87 -15.28 -0.83
C ARG A 109 -5.85 -14.41 -0.03
N ARG A 110 -7.16 -14.56 -0.24
CA ARG A 110 -8.18 -13.77 0.48
C ARG A 110 -8.36 -14.23 1.93
N LYS A 111 -8.15 -15.52 2.22
CA LYS A 111 -8.32 -16.08 3.57
C LYS A 111 -7.04 -16.02 4.40
N TYR A 112 -5.88 -16.22 3.78
CA TYR A 112 -4.56 -16.30 4.41
C TYR A 112 -3.57 -15.34 3.74
N PHE A 113 -3.90 -14.03 3.77
CA PHE A 113 -3.10 -13.01 3.09
C PHE A 113 -1.65 -12.95 3.57
N GLU A 114 -1.42 -13.07 4.89
CA GLU A 114 -0.05 -13.08 5.46
C GLU A 114 0.80 -14.25 4.95
N PHE A 115 0.19 -15.43 4.84
CA PHE A 115 0.86 -16.63 4.35
C PHE A 115 1.18 -16.49 2.87
N PHE A 116 0.19 -16.09 2.08
CA PHE A 116 0.39 -15.75 0.67
C PHE A 116 1.54 -14.75 0.51
N TYR A 117 1.49 -13.63 1.23
CA TYR A 117 2.48 -12.56 1.11
C TYR A 117 3.89 -13.07 1.43
N SER A 118 4.04 -13.87 2.49
CA SER A 118 5.34 -14.45 2.87
C SER A 118 5.88 -15.43 1.83
N VAL A 119 5.04 -16.33 1.30
CA VAL A 119 5.45 -17.33 0.30
C VAL A 119 5.72 -16.67 -1.05
N HIS A 120 4.99 -15.63 -1.40
CA HIS A 120 5.14 -14.92 -2.67
C HIS A 120 6.56 -14.38 -2.88
N HIS A 121 7.26 -13.99 -1.81
CA HIS A 121 8.67 -13.54 -1.87
C HIS A 121 9.65 -14.59 -2.44
N LEU A 122 9.24 -15.87 -2.53
CA LEU A 122 10.01 -16.90 -3.24
C LEU A 122 10.17 -16.58 -4.74
N TYR A 123 9.45 -15.60 -5.29
CA TYR A 123 9.70 -15.07 -6.64
C TYR A 123 11.18 -14.72 -6.87
N ALA A 124 11.91 -14.27 -5.83
CA ALA A 124 13.33 -13.95 -5.97
C ALA A 124 14.18 -15.20 -6.26
N ALA A 125 13.88 -16.31 -5.59
CA ALA A 125 14.52 -17.58 -5.85
C ALA A 125 14.10 -18.15 -7.21
N PHE A 126 12.81 -18.03 -7.57
CA PHE A 126 12.32 -18.39 -8.90
C PHE A 126 13.09 -17.66 -10.00
N ILE A 127 13.21 -16.33 -9.93
CA ILE A 127 13.95 -15.53 -10.93
C ILE A 127 15.41 -16.01 -11.02
N LEU A 128 16.07 -16.25 -9.89
CA LEU A 128 17.45 -16.75 -9.89
C LEU A 128 17.59 -18.08 -10.64
N PHE A 129 16.77 -19.08 -10.30
CA PHE A 129 16.84 -20.40 -10.93
C PHE A 129 16.33 -20.40 -12.38
N PHE A 130 15.35 -19.56 -12.69
CA PHE A 130 14.87 -19.34 -14.06
C PHE A 130 15.98 -18.75 -14.94
N LEU A 131 16.73 -17.75 -14.46
CA LEU A 131 17.85 -17.17 -15.20
C LEU A 131 18.98 -18.17 -15.42
N LEU A 132 19.21 -19.10 -14.50
CA LEU A 132 20.17 -20.21 -14.68
C LEU A 132 19.67 -21.27 -15.68
N HIS A 133 18.35 -21.39 -15.87
CA HIS A 133 17.72 -22.33 -16.79
C HIS A 133 17.58 -21.79 -18.22
N ALA A 134 17.11 -20.55 -18.39
CA ALA A 134 16.60 -20.03 -19.65
C ALA A 134 17.69 -19.69 -20.70
N GLY A 135 18.97 -19.70 -20.32
CA GLY A 135 20.08 -19.39 -21.23
C GLY A 135 20.19 -17.89 -21.59
N ASP A 136 21.19 -17.54 -22.39
CA ASP A 136 21.66 -16.16 -22.56
C ASP A 136 20.63 -15.22 -23.21
N HIS A 137 19.88 -15.70 -24.20
CA HIS A 137 18.90 -14.87 -24.91
C HIS A 137 17.76 -14.43 -23.97
N HIS A 138 17.19 -15.36 -23.22
CA HIS A 138 16.12 -15.06 -22.27
C HIS A 138 16.63 -14.29 -21.05
N PHE A 139 17.89 -14.51 -20.65
CA PHE A 139 18.55 -13.75 -19.60
C PHE A 139 18.48 -12.26 -19.87
N TYR A 140 18.98 -11.78 -21.03
CA TYR A 140 19.03 -10.35 -21.33
C TYR A 140 17.63 -9.73 -21.51
N LEU A 141 16.67 -10.50 -22.03
CA LEU A 141 15.28 -10.04 -22.17
C LEU A 141 14.64 -9.78 -20.79
N VAL A 142 14.73 -10.75 -19.88
CA VAL A 142 14.09 -10.68 -18.55
C VAL A 142 14.85 -9.78 -17.59
N PHE A 143 16.18 -9.75 -17.68
CA PHE A 143 17.05 -9.00 -16.77
C PHE A 143 16.72 -7.50 -16.75
N SER A 144 16.37 -6.92 -17.91
CA SER A 144 15.94 -5.51 -17.99
C SER A 144 14.73 -5.20 -17.07
N GLY A 145 13.73 -6.08 -17.03
CA GLY A 145 12.58 -5.96 -16.15
C GLY A 145 12.95 -6.15 -14.67
N VAL A 146 13.84 -7.10 -14.37
CA VAL A 146 14.35 -7.33 -13.01
C VAL A 146 15.11 -6.10 -12.48
N LEU A 147 15.92 -5.47 -13.34
CA LEU A 147 16.62 -4.23 -13.01
C LEU A 147 15.64 -3.10 -12.65
N LEU A 148 14.64 -2.87 -13.51
CA LEU A 148 13.63 -1.82 -13.30
C LEU A 148 12.79 -2.07 -12.04
N PHE A 149 12.35 -3.31 -11.83
CA PHE A 149 11.61 -3.70 -10.62
C PHE A 149 12.45 -3.47 -9.36
N SER A 150 13.72 -3.86 -9.39
CA SER A 150 14.60 -3.69 -8.24
C SER A 150 14.91 -2.22 -7.97
N LEU A 151 15.06 -1.41 -9.03
CA LEU A 151 15.19 0.03 -8.91
C LEU A 151 13.97 0.66 -8.25
N ASP A 152 12.73 0.28 -8.64
CA ASP A 152 11.50 0.71 -7.96
C ASP A 152 11.54 0.35 -6.47
N LYS A 153 11.90 -0.90 -6.11
CA LYS A 153 11.99 -1.31 -4.71
C LYS A 153 13.04 -0.54 -3.92
N ILE A 154 14.19 -0.28 -4.52
CA ILE A 154 15.23 0.53 -3.90
C ILE A 154 14.74 1.95 -3.70
N LEU A 155 14.20 2.60 -4.74
CA LEU A 155 13.67 3.96 -4.64
C LEU A 155 12.59 4.07 -3.54
N ARG A 156 11.70 3.09 -3.43
CA ARG A 156 10.73 3.01 -2.33
C ARG A 156 11.38 2.86 -0.97
N ILE A 157 12.41 2.01 -0.84
CA ILE A 157 13.18 1.89 0.41
C ILE A 157 13.82 3.24 0.76
N ILE A 158 14.36 3.99 -0.21
CA ILE A 158 14.97 5.32 -0.05
C ILE A 158 13.94 6.40 0.30
N GLN A 159 12.75 6.31 -0.27
CA GLN A 159 11.65 7.24 0.05
C GLN A 159 11.03 6.91 1.42
N SER A 160 11.04 5.63 1.81
CA SER A 160 10.47 5.16 3.07
C SER A 160 11.23 5.71 4.27
N ARG A 161 10.53 6.42 5.14
CA ARG A 161 11.09 7.01 6.35
C ARG A 161 10.68 6.17 7.54
N ARG A 162 11.61 5.93 8.47
CA ARG A 162 11.23 5.51 9.81
C ARG A 162 10.84 6.77 10.56
N VAL A 163 9.55 6.91 10.86
CA VAL A 163 9.02 7.99 11.68
C VAL A 163 8.80 7.45 13.09
N ILE A 164 9.15 8.24 14.09
CA ILE A 164 9.05 7.84 15.50
C ILE A 164 7.89 8.62 16.14
N SER A 165 7.02 7.87 16.81
CA SER A 165 5.83 8.21 17.63
C SER A 165 4.62 8.87 16.94
N PHE A 166 3.44 8.38 17.29
CA PHE A 166 2.15 9.01 16.99
C PHE A 166 1.99 10.29 17.82
N ILE A 167 1.37 11.34 17.25
CA ILE A 167 0.93 12.52 18.02
C ILE A 167 -0.34 12.20 18.81
N SER A 168 -1.23 11.41 18.23
CA SER A 168 -2.49 11.00 18.86
C SER A 168 -3.14 9.86 18.08
N ALA A 169 -4.02 9.09 18.73
CA ALA A 169 -4.82 8.06 18.08
C ALA A 169 -6.24 8.04 18.66
N CYS A 170 -7.24 8.36 17.86
CA CYS A 170 -8.64 8.37 18.29
C CYS A 170 -9.35 7.09 17.81
N ILE A 171 -10.06 6.41 18.72
CA ILE A 171 -10.85 5.23 18.40
C ILE A 171 -12.29 5.67 18.11
N LEU A 172 -12.80 5.28 16.95
CA LEU A 172 -14.15 5.56 16.50
C LEU A 172 -15.07 4.33 16.70
N PRO A 173 -16.35 4.53 17.06
CA PRO A 173 -17.34 3.46 17.26
C PRO A 173 -17.50 2.48 16.09
N CYS A 174 -17.28 2.94 14.84
CA CYS A 174 -17.34 2.09 13.65
C CYS A 174 -16.16 1.13 13.45
N ARG A 175 -15.39 0.84 14.51
CA ARG A 175 -14.12 0.11 14.45
C ARG A 175 -13.16 0.75 13.44
N ALA A 176 -12.96 2.06 13.58
CA ALA A 176 -11.96 2.80 12.85
C ALA A 176 -11.03 3.54 13.82
N VAL A 177 -9.81 3.79 13.38
CA VAL A 177 -8.80 4.52 14.14
C VAL A 177 -8.37 5.72 13.32
N GLU A 178 -8.50 6.92 13.89
CA GLU A 178 -7.81 8.10 13.39
C GLU A 178 -6.40 8.13 13.97
N LEU A 179 -5.39 8.18 13.13
CA LEU A 179 -3.98 8.28 13.55
C LEU A 179 -3.42 9.63 13.13
N ALA A 180 -2.82 10.34 14.07
CA ALA A 180 -2.13 11.59 13.83
C ALA A 180 -0.61 11.39 13.90
N LEU A 181 0.08 11.86 12.87
CA LEU A 181 1.52 11.79 12.69
C LEU A 181 2.11 13.20 12.70
N LYS A 182 3.29 13.34 13.30
CA LYS A 182 4.04 14.60 13.29
C LYS A 182 4.69 14.84 11.94
N THR A 183 4.44 16.01 11.38
CA THR A 183 5.03 16.41 10.10
C THR A 183 5.86 17.68 10.22
N PRO A 184 6.92 17.83 9.41
CA PRO A 184 7.68 19.06 9.37
C PRO A 184 6.81 20.14 8.70
N PRO A 185 6.95 21.42 9.08
CA PRO A 185 6.23 22.53 8.44
C PRO A 185 6.49 22.66 6.94
N SER A 186 7.61 22.12 6.44
CA SER A 186 7.97 22.12 5.02
C SER A 186 7.27 21.04 4.19
N LEU A 187 6.58 20.08 4.83
CA LEU A 187 5.88 19.03 4.10
C LEU A 187 4.62 19.61 3.44
N ARG A 188 4.64 19.72 2.11
CA ARG A 188 3.47 20.07 1.32
C ARG A 188 2.79 18.82 0.78
N TYR A 189 1.46 18.78 0.89
CA TYR A 189 0.63 17.74 0.31
C TYR A 189 -0.70 18.32 -0.14
N THR A 190 -1.27 17.73 -1.18
CA THR A 190 -2.57 18.14 -1.74
C THR A 190 -3.69 17.29 -1.15
N PRO A 191 -4.95 17.79 -1.10
CA PRO A 191 -6.09 16.96 -0.77
C PRO A 191 -6.15 15.73 -1.68
N SER A 192 -6.69 14.62 -1.18
CA SER A 192 -6.68 13.28 -1.81
C SER A 192 -5.34 12.53 -1.84
N SER A 193 -4.27 13.13 -1.32
CA SER A 193 -2.98 12.43 -1.19
C SER A 193 -3.06 11.18 -0.32
N ILE A 194 -2.24 10.19 -0.63
CA ILE A 194 -2.15 8.87 0.00
C ILE A 194 -0.81 8.77 0.72
N LEU A 195 -0.85 8.13 1.88
CA LEU A 195 0.31 7.77 2.67
C LEU A 195 0.42 6.26 2.77
N PHE A 196 1.61 5.70 2.58
CA PHE A 196 1.88 4.31 2.89
C PHE A 196 2.40 4.20 4.31
N LEU A 197 1.81 3.29 5.07
CA LEU A 197 2.08 3.07 6.48
C LEU A 197 2.57 1.64 6.69
N LYS A 198 3.65 1.48 7.43
CA LYS A 198 4.13 0.19 7.92
C LYS A 198 4.38 0.27 9.41
N ILE A 199 3.85 -0.70 10.15
CA ILE A 199 4.05 -0.80 11.59
C ILE A 199 4.82 -2.09 11.88
N PRO A 200 6.15 -2.02 12.14
CA PRO A 200 7.00 -3.21 12.28
C PRO A 200 6.60 -4.17 13.40
N SER A 201 5.90 -3.69 14.44
CA SER A 201 5.36 -4.53 15.51
C SER A 201 4.21 -5.42 15.05
N ILE A 202 3.46 -5.00 14.02
CA ILE A 202 2.41 -5.81 13.38
C ILE A 202 3.03 -6.65 12.25
N SER A 203 3.72 -6.00 11.31
CA SER A 203 4.32 -6.65 10.15
C SER A 203 5.62 -5.97 9.72
N LYS A 204 6.68 -6.76 9.54
CA LYS A 204 8.01 -6.25 9.16
C LYS A 204 8.10 -5.80 7.70
N PHE A 205 7.20 -6.31 6.85
CA PHE A 205 7.33 -6.19 5.39
C PHE A 205 6.12 -5.55 4.71
N GLN A 206 4.97 -5.42 5.38
CA GLN A 206 3.75 -4.92 4.75
C GLN A 206 3.65 -3.41 4.85
N TRP A 207 3.31 -2.80 3.72
CA TRP A 207 2.99 -1.40 3.57
C TRP A 207 1.54 -1.27 3.18
N HIS A 208 0.79 -0.46 3.91
CA HIS A 208 -0.63 -0.25 3.70
C HIS A 208 -0.93 1.20 3.31
N PRO A 209 -1.68 1.43 2.23
CA PRO A 209 -2.10 2.75 1.79
C PRO A 209 -3.21 3.33 2.69
N PHE A 210 -3.14 4.61 2.99
CA PHE A 210 -4.23 5.34 3.63
C PHE A 210 -4.33 6.75 3.07
N SER A 211 -5.55 7.20 2.77
CA SER A 211 -5.78 8.58 2.36
C SER A 211 -5.53 9.51 3.54
N ILE A 212 -4.85 10.62 3.25
CA ILE A 212 -4.64 11.70 4.21
C ILE A 212 -5.97 12.43 4.38
N ILE A 213 -6.39 12.63 5.62
CA ILE A 213 -7.65 13.29 5.98
C ILE A 213 -7.45 14.72 6.50
N SER A 214 -6.22 15.12 6.83
CA SER A 214 -5.87 16.49 7.22
C SER A 214 -5.73 17.40 5.99
N SER A 215 -5.74 18.72 6.22
CA SER A 215 -5.37 19.71 5.20
C SER A 215 -4.02 20.32 5.55
N CYS A 216 -3.13 20.44 4.56
CA CYS A 216 -1.83 21.08 4.73
C CYS A 216 -1.95 22.56 5.13
N ASN A 217 -3.08 23.22 4.82
CA ASN A 217 -3.30 24.64 5.12
C ASN A 217 -3.92 24.87 6.51
N MET A 218 -4.66 23.89 7.04
CA MET A 218 -5.23 23.93 8.40
C MET A 218 -4.25 23.38 9.45
N ASP A 219 -3.62 22.24 9.15
CA ASP A 219 -2.88 21.42 10.11
C ASP A 219 -1.36 21.44 9.79
N ASN A 220 -0.71 22.61 9.95
CA ASN A 220 0.69 22.86 9.53
C ASN A 220 1.75 21.91 10.13
N GLU A 221 1.43 21.16 11.20
CA GLU A 221 2.38 20.29 11.91
C GLU A 221 1.82 18.88 12.17
N ARG A 222 0.64 18.56 11.63
CA ARG A 222 -0.03 17.29 11.87
C ARG A 222 -0.58 16.73 10.55
N LEU A 223 -0.23 15.49 10.27
CA LEU A 223 -0.86 14.70 9.22
C LEU A 223 -1.72 13.63 9.85
N SER A 224 -2.99 13.57 9.48
CA SER A 224 -3.92 12.58 10.03
C SER A 224 -4.40 11.63 8.94
N ILE A 225 -4.57 10.36 9.31
CA ILE A 225 -5.13 9.30 8.46
C ILE A 225 -6.27 8.60 9.19
N LEU A 226 -7.21 8.03 8.43
CA LEU A 226 -8.35 7.28 8.96
C LEU A 226 -8.30 5.83 8.50
N VAL A 227 -8.17 4.91 9.46
CA VAL A 227 -8.00 3.48 9.21
C VAL A 227 -9.23 2.71 9.66
N LYS A 228 -10.02 2.18 8.71
CA LYS A 228 -11.16 1.31 9.01
C LYS A 228 -10.76 -0.16 9.08
N CYS A 229 -11.21 -0.88 10.10
CA CYS A 229 -10.97 -2.31 10.26
C CYS A 229 -11.64 -3.12 9.13
N LYS A 230 -10.84 -3.77 8.28
CA LYS A 230 -11.32 -4.67 7.21
C LYS A 230 -10.53 -5.98 7.08
N GLY A 231 -9.26 -6.00 7.50
CA GLY A 231 -8.39 -7.18 7.44
C GLY A 231 -7.61 -7.39 8.73
N GLU A 232 -6.83 -8.47 8.77
CA GLU A 232 -6.03 -8.88 9.94
C GLU A 232 -5.10 -7.76 10.40
N TRP A 233 -4.31 -7.16 9.48
CA TRP A 233 -3.41 -6.06 9.80
C TRP A 233 -4.13 -4.85 10.44
N THR A 234 -5.27 -4.43 9.87
CA THR A 234 -6.04 -3.29 10.41
C THR A 234 -6.70 -3.60 11.75
N ASN A 235 -7.09 -4.86 11.98
CA ASN A 235 -7.63 -5.30 13.27
C ASN A 235 -6.54 -5.31 14.34
N SER A 236 -5.34 -5.83 14.01
CA SER A 236 -4.20 -5.81 14.92
C SER A 236 -3.79 -4.39 15.29
N LEU A 237 -3.88 -3.43 14.36
CA LEU A 237 -3.68 -2.01 14.66
C LEU A 237 -4.73 -1.48 15.64
N TYR A 238 -6.00 -1.76 15.39
CA TYR A 238 -7.10 -1.35 16.28
C TYR A 238 -6.92 -1.92 17.69
N GLU A 239 -6.70 -3.22 17.82
CA GLU A 239 -6.48 -3.92 19.09
C GLU A 239 -5.24 -3.39 19.82
N MET A 240 -4.17 -3.09 19.08
CA MET A 240 -2.97 -2.49 19.63
C MET A 240 -3.27 -1.11 20.22
N VAL A 241 -3.93 -0.22 19.47
CA VAL A 241 -4.29 1.13 19.95
C VAL A 241 -5.26 1.05 21.13
N GLU A 242 -6.24 0.16 21.09
CA GLU A 242 -7.20 -0.09 22.17
C GLU A 242 -6.51 -0.62 23.44
N SER A 243 -5.55 -1.54 23.29
CA SER A 243 -4.78 -2.07 24.42
C SER A 243 -3.92 -0.99 25.09
N ILE A 244 -3.33 -0.08 24.29
CA ILE A 244 -2.55 1.05 24.78
C ILE A 244 -3.49 2.05 25.47
N ALA A 245 -4.69 2.28 24.92
CA ALA A 245 -5.72 3.13 25.53
C ALA A 245 -6.14 2.65 26.92
N ASN A 246 -6.30 1.34 27.08
CA ASN A 246 -6.75 0.74 28.34
C ASN A 246 -5.65 0.61 29.41
N LYS A 247 -4.38 0.46 29.01
CA LYS A 247 -3.25 0.22 29.94
C LYS A 247 -2.54 1.48 30.45
N GLY A 248 -2.81 2.64 29.87
CA GLY A 248 -2.14 3.90 30.24
C GLY A 248 -0.75 4.07 29.62
N SER A 249 -0.29 5.33 29.52
CA SER A 249 0.75 5.85 28.62
C SER A 249 2.16 5.24 28.70
N ASN A 250 2.47 4.37 29.66
CA ASN A 250 3.83 3.84 29.85
C ASN A 250 4.27 2.83 28.77
N ASP A 251 3.32 2.13 28.11
CA ASP A 251 3.62 1.13 27.07
C ASP A 251 3.59 1.73 25.64
N ALA A 252 3.19 3.00 25.50
CA ALA A 252 3.18 3.74 24.23
C ALA A 252 4.60 4.00 23.67
N ARG A 253 5.63 3.79 24.49
CA ARG A 253 7.04 4.11 24.21
C ARG A 253 7.68 3.33 23.07
N ASN A 254 7.02 2.28 22.57
CA ASN A 254 7.63 1.34 21.63
C ASN A 254 6.93 1.27 20.26
N LEU A 255 5.96 2.14 19.96
CA LEU A 255 5.23 2.05 18.69
C LEU A 255 5.92 2.83 17.57
N PHE A 256 6.82 2.14 16.88
CA PHE A 256 7.50 2.65 15.70
C PHE A 256 6.63 2.55 14.45
N VAL A 257 6.66 3.58 13.61
CA VAL A 257 5.83 3.67 12.40
C VAL A 257 6.70 4.10 11.23
N SER A 258 6.78 3.27 10.19
CA SER A 258 7.42 3.69 8.94
C SER A 258 6.38 4.28 8.00
N VAL A 259 6.74 5.38 7.34
CA VAL A 259 5.86 6.16 6.48
C VAL A 259 6.53 6.38 5.13
N GLU A 260 5.79 6.23 4.05
CA GLU A 260 6.23 6.47 2.67
C GLU A 260 5.17 7.34 1.97
N GLY A 261 5.61 8.37 1.24
CA GLY A 261 4.74 9.42 0.69
C GLY A 261 4.96 10.79 1.36
N PRO A 262 4.04 11.75 1.20
CA PRO A 262 2.71 11.65 0.58
C PRO A 262 2.75 11.49 -0.95
N TYR A 263 1.86 10.67 -1.50
CA TYR A 263 1.65 10.50 -2.94
C TYR A 263 0.31 11.07 -3.35
N GLY A 264 0.31 12.04 -4.24
CA GLY A 264 -0.91 12.68 -4.71
C GLY A 264 -0.66 13.49 -5.98
N PRO A 265 -1.72 14.04 -6.58
CA PRO A 265 -1.57 14.93 -7.71
C PRO A 265 -0.81 16.19 -7.29
N ILE A 266 0.00 16.73 -8.23
CA ILE A 266 0.75 17.98 -8.02
C ILE A 266 -0.20 19.13 -7.67
N ASP A 267 -1.36 19.16 -8.30
CA ASP A 267 -2.45 20.08 -7.98
C ASP A 267 -3.79 19.35 -8.06
N PHE A 268 -4.62 19.52 -7.02
CA PHE A 268 -5.97 18.98 -7.00
C PHE A 268 -6.93 20.08 -7.43
N GLN A 269 -7.37 20.05 -8.68
CA GLN A 269 -8.10 21.17 -9.31
C GLN A 269 -9.58 21.29 -8.91
N TYR A 270 -9.96 20.91 -7.70
CA TYR A 270 -11.35 21.10 -7.23
C TYR A 270 -11.74 22.57 -7.15
N LYS A 271 -10.76 23.48 -6.99
CA LYS A 271 -10.93 24.94 -6.95
C LYS A 271 -11.43 25.57 -8.26
N ARG A 272 -11.51 24.79 -9.35
CA ARG A 272 -12.01 25.27 -10.67
C ARG A 272 -13.53 25.21 -10.81
N TYR A 273 -14.23 24.75 -9.79
CA TYR A 273 -15.68 24.55 -9.77
C TYR A 273 -16.33 25.49 -8.78
N ASP A 274 -17.46 26.06 -9.18
CA ASP A 274 -18.27 26.95 -8.34
C ASP A 274 -19.09 26.14 -7.31
N ARG A 275 -19.44 24.90 -7.67
CA ARG A 275 -20.12 23.94 -6.80
C ARG A 275 -19.46 22.56 -6.85
N LEU A 276 -19.39 21.92 -5.70
CA LEU A 276 -18.83 20.58 -5.53
C LEU A 276 -19.92 19.60 -5.09
N ILE A 277 -20.07 18.49 -5.81
CA ILE A 277 -20.87 17.35 -5.37
C ILE A 277 -19.90 16.21 -5.04
N LEU A 278 -19.85 15.83 -3.77
CA LEU A 278 -18.97 14.80 -3.25
C LEU A 278 -19.82 13.56 -2.93
N VAL A 279 -19.58 12.44 -3.61
CA VAL A 279 -20.32 11.19 -3.41
C VAL A 279 -19.39 10.14 -2.81
N ALA A 280 -19.57 9.81 -1.53
CA ALA A 280 -18.74 8.85 -0.82
C ALA A 280 -19.47 7.57 -0.43
N GLY A 281 -18.81 6.43 -0.59
CA GLY A 281 -19.28 5.13 -0.12
C GLY A 281 -18.37 4.57 0.99
N GLY A 282 -18.90 4.43 2.20
CA GLY A 282 -18.20 3.85 3.35
C GLY A 282 -16.83 4.50 3.61
N SER A 283 -15.74 3.71 3.56
CA SER A 283 -14.39 4.25 3.78
C SER A 283 -13.91 5.23 2.71
N GLY A 284 -14.62 5.37 1.58
CA GLY A 284 -14.34 6.35 0.52
C GLY A 284 -14.57 7.81 0.93
N ILE A 285 -15.04 8.07 2.16
CA ILE A 285 -15.16 9.43 2.70
C ILE A 285 -13.82 10.10 2.99
N ALA A 286 -12.77 9.32 3.27
CA ALA A 286 -11.46 9.84 3.67
C ALA A 286 -10.87 10.97 2.79
N PRO A 287 -10.81 10.86 1.45
CA PRO A 287 -10.34 11.98 0.60
C PRO A 287 -11.19 13.24 0.72
N PHE A 288 -12.51 13.08 0.89
CA PHE A 288 -13.43 14.21 0.99
C PHE A 288 -13.30 14.94 2.31
N ILE A 289 -12.90 14.25 3.39
CA ILE A 289 -12.57 14.90 4.67
C ILE A 289 -11.43 15.92 4.46
N SER A 290 -10.36 15.53 3.74
CA SER A 290 -9.25 16.44 3.43
C SER A 290 -9.68 17.61 2.53
N ILE A 291 -10.51 17.34 1.51
CA ILE A 291 -11.06 18.38 0.63
C ILE A 291 -11.89 19.39 1.42
N LEU A 292 -12.80 18.92 2.28
CA LEU A 292 -13.66 19.78 3.11
C LEU A 292 -12.83 20.65 4.06
N LYS A 293 -11.81 20.08 4.72
CA LYS A 293 -10.88 20.86 5.54
C LYS A 293 -10.10 21.90 4.73
N ASP A 294 -9.68 21.56 3.50
CA ASP A 294 -8.93 22.49 2.66
C ASP A 294 -9.78 23.64 2.10
N VAL A 295 -11.04 23.35 1.73
CA VAL A 295 -12.04 24.37 1.37
C VAL A 295 -12.26 25.32 2.56
N ALA A 296 -12.41 24.76 3.77
CA ALA A 296 -12.58 25.54 5.00
C ALA A 296 -11.40 26.48 5.29
N SER A 297 -10.15 26.07 5.02
CA SER A 297 -8.98 26.94 5.21
C SER A 297 -8.85 28.02 4.13
N THR A 298 -9.13 27.66 2.88
CA THR A 298 -8.81 28.53 1.75
C THR A 298 -9.68 29.79 1.75
N ASN A 299 -10.95 29.67 2.15
CA ASN A 299 -11.88 30.79 2.18
C ASN A 299 -11.64 31.74 3.37
N PHE A 300 -10.89 31.31 4.39
CA PHE A 300 -10.48 32.18 5.51
C PHE A 300 -9.43 33.21 5.09
N ASN A 301 -8.54 32.85 4.16
CA ASN A 301 -7.37 33.66 3.79
C ASN A 301 -7.58 34.54 2.55
N LEU A 302 -8.61 34.26 1.75
CA LEU A 302 -8.91 34.97 0.51
C LEU A 302 -10.42 35.24 0.50
N ASN A 303 -10.83 36.51 0.49
CA ASN A 303 -12.22 37.02 0.34
C ASN A 303 -12.88 36.55 -0.99
N ARG A 304 -12.96 35.23 -1.23
CA ARG A 304 -13.57 34.61 -2.40
C ARG A 304 -14.99 34.17 -2.08
N CYS A 305 -15.84 34.16 -3.11
CA CYS A 305 -17.22 33.67 -3.02
C CYS A 305 -17.29 32.27 -2.39
N ALA A 306 -18.28 32.08 -1.52
CA ALA A 306 -18.53 30.81 -0.84
C ALA A 306 -18.69 29.66 -1.84
N VAL A 307 -17.93 28.57 -1.64
CA VAL A 307 -18.09 27.35 -2.43
C VAL A 307 -19.24 26.55 -1.83
N SER A 308 -20.27 26.28 -2.64
CA SER A 308 -21.36 25.38 -2.23
C SER A 308 -20.92 23.94 -2.38
N VAL A 309 -20.96 23.18 -1.29
CA VAL A 309 -20.56 21.77 -1.24
C VAL A 309 -21.76 20.91 -0.87
N ASN A 310 -22.10 19.94 -1.70
CA ASN A 310 -23.09 18.92 -1.40
C ASN A 310 -22.38 17.57 -1.18
N LEU A 311 -22.43 17.06 0.04
CA LEU A 311 -21.84 15.77 0.41
C LEU A 311 -22.96 14.72 0.51
N ILE A 312 -22.92 13.75 -0.40
CA ILE A 312 -23.75 12.55 -0.40
C ILE A 312 -22.92 11.41 0.19
N TYR A 313 -23.23 10.99 1.40
CA TYR A 313 -22.49 9.94 2.10
C TYR A 313 -23.33 8.68 2.30
N VAL A 314 -22.87 7.57 1.73
CA VAL A 314 -23.59 6.28 1.76
C VAL A 314 -22.84 5.30 2.66
N VAL A 315 -23.52 4.83 3.71
CA VAL A 315 -22.98 3.89 4.69
C VAL A 315 -23.86 2.65 4.84
N ARG A 316 -23.29 1.59 5.43
CA ARG A 316 -24.02 0.35 5.70
C ARG A 316 -24.79 0.45 7.01
N LYS A 317 -24.11 0.86 8.08
CA LYS A 317 -24.62 0.93 9.45
C LYS A 317 -24.58 2.37 9.98
N SER A 318 -25.41 2.71 10.96
CA SER A 318 -25.42 4.07 11.52
C SER A 318 -24.09 4.42 12.19
N LEU A 319 -23.45 3.46 12.87
CA LEU A 319 -22.12 3.63 13.48
C LEU A 319 -21.07 4.17 12.50
N ASP A 320 -21.15 3.81 11.20
CA ASP A 320 -20.20 4.27 10.17
C ASP A 320 -20.28 5.79 9.89
N ILE A 321 -21.33 6.47 10.37
CA ILE A 321 -21.46 7.92 10.36
C ILE A 321 -20.36 8.57 11.22
N SER A 322 -19.87 7.88 12.25
CA SER A 322 -18.77 8.36 13.10
C SER A 322 -17.46 8.60 12.33
N MET A 323 -17.34 8.13 11.08
CA MET A 323 -16.19 8.47 10.23
C MET A 323 -16.15 9.96 9.84
N LEU A 324 -17.26 10.69 10.03
CA LEU A 324 -17.34 12.14 9.83
C LEU A 324 -16.83 12.93 11.05
N THR A 325 -16.55 12.29 12.20
CA THR A 325 -16.03 12.97 13.40
C THR A 325 -14.83 13.90 13.13
N PRO A 326 -13.84 13.58 12.25
CA PRO A 326 -12.72 14.49 11.98
C PRO A 326 -13.08 15.84 11.36
N ILE A 327 -14.29 15.98 10.79
CA ILE A 327 -14.84 17.24 10.25
C ILE A 327 -16.01 17.74 11.10
N SER A 328 -16.20 17.22 12.31
CA SER A 328 -17.25 17.70 13.22
C SER A 328 -17.18 19.20 13.45
N THR A 329 -16.00 19.81 13.48
CA THR A 329 -15.84 21.27 13.60
C THR A 329 -16.30 22.01 12.34
N VAL A 330 -16.06 21.48 11.15
CA VAL A 330 -16.53 22.07 9.88
C VAL A 330 -18.05 21.95 9.75
N ILE A 331 -18.62 20.87 10.28
CA ILE A 331 -20.05 20.56 10.28
C ILE A 331 -20.78 21.39 11.35
N LEU A 332 -20.29 21.37 12.60
CA LEU A 332 -21.02 21.86 13.78
C LEU A 332 -20.56 23.26 14.24
N HIS A 333 -19.31 23.63 13.98
CA HIS A 333 -18.70 24.86 14.48
C HIS A 333 -18.35 25.77 13.31
N GLN A 334 -19.36 26.36 12.66
CA GLN A 334 -19.09 27.60 11.91
C GLN A 334 -19.07 28.74 12.95
N PRO A 335 -17.90 29.31 13.33
CA PRO A 335 -17.91 30.62 13.95
C PRO A 335 -18.62 31.58 12.99
N PHE A 336 -19.24 32.64 13.52
CA PHE A 336 -20.07 33.60 12.75
C PHE A 336 -19.38 34.10 11.46
N GLU A 337 -18.04 34.15 11.45
CA GLU A 337 -17.18 34.49 10.31
C GLU A 337 -17.07 33.36 9.24
N LEU A 338 -17.09 32.08 9.64
CA LEU A 338 -17.01 30.93 8.74
C LEU A 338 -18.38 30.59 8.11
N ALA A 339 -19.48 30.95 8.77
CA ALA A 339 -20.86 30.74 8.28
C ALA A 339 -21.11 31.34 6.90
N HIS A 340 -20.37 32.40 6.55
CA HIS A 340 -20.50 33.10 5.28
C HIS A 340 -19.60 32.54 4.17
N THR A 341 -18.80 31.50 4.44
CA THR A 341 -17.74 31.03 3.52
C THR A 341 -17.94 29.64 2.93
N ILE A 342 -18.73 28.75 3.55
CA ILE A 342 -19.06 27.42 3.01
C ILE A 342 -20.52 27.10 3.28
N HIS A 343 -21.27 26.79 2.22
CA HIS A 343 -22.61 26.22 2.33
C HIS A 343 -22.52 24.70 2.13
N LEU A 344 -22.52 23.95 3.22
CA LEU A 344 -22.45 22.48 3.21
C LEU A 344 -23.88 21.89 3.31
N LYS A 345 -24.33 21.19 2.26
CA LYS A 345 -25.54 20.36 2.26
C LYS A 345 -25.10 18.92 2.49
N LEU A 346 -25.58 18.27 3.55
CA LEU A 346 -25.14 16.91 3.92
C LEU A 346 -26.32 15.93 3.85
N LYS A 347 -26.26 15.00 2.88
CA LYS A 347 -27.22 13.91 2.68
C LYS A 347 -26.58 12.58 3.04
N ILE A 348 -27.04 11.92 4.09
CA ILE A 348 -26.52 10.63 4.57
C ILE A 348 -27.53 9.52 4.27
N TYR A 349 -27.06 8.41 3.71
CA TYR A 349 -27.89 7.23 3.41
C TYR A 349 -27.37 6.00 4.15
N VAL A 350 -28.18 5.44 5.05
CA VAL A 350 -27.89 4.21 5.80
C VAL A 350 -28.64 3.04 5.17
N THR A 351 -27.90 2.07 4.64
CA THR A 351 -28.46 1.08 3.71
C THR A 351 -28.88 -0.26 4.34
N GLN A 352 -28.39 -0.63 5.53
CA GLN A 352 -28.70 -1.93 6.17
C GLN A 352 -29.62 -1.82 7.39
N GLU A 353 -29.95 -0.60 7.84
CA GLU A 353 -30.78 -0.35 9.00
C GLU A 353 -32.07 0.33 8.59
N GLN A 354 -33.18 -0.11 9.17
CA GLN A 354 -34.51 0.45 8.98
C GLN A 354 -34.87 1.23 10.25
N ARG A 355 -34.74 2.55 10.20
CA ARG A 355 -35.13 3.49 11.26
C ARG A 355 -35.90 4.65 10.61
N SER A 356 -36.70 5.37 11.39
CA SER A 356 -37.22 6.67 10.94
C SER A 356 -36.05 7.64 10.74
N SER A 357 -36.18 8.57 9.78
CA SER A 357 -35.22 9.66 9.58
C SER A 357 -34.95 10.37 10.91
N LEU A 358 -33.69 10.36 11.35
CA LEU A 358 -33.29 10.88 12.66
C LEU A 358 -32.92 12.38 12.57
N SER A 359 -33.08 13.09 13.68
CA SER A 359 -32.77 14.53 13.82
C SER A 359 -31.26 14.77 14.00
N ALA A 360 -30.78 15.98 13.67
CA ALA A 360 -29.40 16.42 13.83
C ALA A 360 -28.82 16.19 15.25
N ARG A 361 -29.67 16.14 16.29
CA ARG A 361 -29.27 15.82 17.67
C ARG A 361 -28.77 14.38 17.86
N GLU A 362 -29.28 13.42 17.10
CA GLU A 362 -28.85 12.02 17.19
C GLU A 362 -27.58 11.75 16.38
N LEU A 363 -27.36 12.47 15.28
CA LEU A 363 -26.09 12.46 14.55
C LEU A 363 -24.95 13.00 15.42
N ILE A 364 -25.22 14.06 16.18
CA ILE A 364 -24.31 14.54 17.22
C ILE A 364 -24.08 13.45 18.26
N HIS A 365 -25.12 12.82 18.80
CA HIS A 365 -24.96 11.73 19.77
C HIS A 365 -24.10 10.58 19.24
N GLU A 366 -24.27 10.15 17.99
CA GLU A 366 -23.44 9.11 17.36
C GLU A 366 -21.99 9.57 17.13
N MET A 367 -21.76 10.85 16.80
CA MET A 367 -20.43 11.44 16.70
C MET A 367 -19.74 11.63 18.06
N THR A 368 -20.50 11.91 19.12
CA THR A 368 -19.99 12.21 20.48
C THR A 368 -19.67 10.95 21.29
N GLN A 369 -20.19 9.77 20.91
CA GLN A 369 -19.79 8.49 21.54
C GLN A 369 -18.32 8.08 21.28
N THR A 370 -17.57 8.83 20.48
CA THR A 370 -16.14 8.61 20.30
C THR A 370 -15.42 8.85 21.63
N LYS A 371 -14.60 7.89 22.06
CA LYS A 371 -13.66 8.11 23.17
C LYS A 371 -12.36 8.66 22.58
N PRO A 372 -12.09 9.98 22.66
CA PRO A 372 -10.80 10.50 22.25
C PRO A 372 -9.75 9.98 23.23
N PHE A 373 -8.88 9.10 22.76
CA PHE A 373 -7.66 8.75 23.48
C PHE A 373 -6.52 9.59 22.91
N ILE A 374 -5.80 10.32 23.76
CA ILE A 374 -4.63 11.08 23.32
C ILE A 374 -3.41 10.30 23.78
N LEU A 375 -2.70 9.72 22.82
CA LEU A 375 -1.33 9.28 23.02
C LEU A 375 -0.46 10.52 23.04
N GLU A 376 -0.03 11.00 24.22
CA GLU A 376 0.92 12.12 24.26
C GLU A 376 2.19 11.77 23.47
N PRO A 377 2.68 12.67 22.61
CA PRO A 377 3.88 12.42 21.82
C PRO A 377 5.10 12.27 22.73
N ILE A 378 5.89 11.24 22.48
CA ILE A 378 7.14 11.01 23.17
C ILE A 378 8.24 11.72 22.39
N SER A 379 8.87 12.70 23.04
CA SER A 379 10.12 13.35 22.60
C SER A 379 10.03 14.30 21.39
N SER A 380 10.69 15.44 21.52
CA SER A 380 10.86 16.49 20.51
C SER A 380 11.81 16.12 19.36
N ARG A 381 12.47 14.96 19.40
CA ARG A 381 13.56 14.60 18.47
C ARG A 381 13.10 14.05 17.12
N ASP A 382 11.81 13.74 16.97
CA ASP A 382 11.35 12.87 15.87
C ASP A 382 10.34 13.58 14.97
N VAL A 383 10.81 14.59 14.26
CA VAL A 383 10.04 15.22 13.18
C VAL A 383 10.20 14.36 11.93
N MET A 384 9.11 14.08 11.20
CA MET A 384 9.23 13.51 9.85
C MET A 384 10.22 14.37 9.05
N PRO A 385 11.30 13.81 8.46
CA PRO A 385 12.21 14.61 7.66
C PRO A 385 11.45 15.23 6.48
N ALA A 386 11.89 16.37 5.92
CA ALA A 386 11.32 16.88 4.67
C ALA A 386 11.49 15.85 3.52
N PRO A 387 10.63 15.83 2.49
CA PRO A 387 10.85 15.04 1.27
C PRO A 387 12.30 15.19 0.80
N GLU A 388 12.99 14.09 0.48
CA GLU A 388 14.32 14.22 -0.09
C GLU A 388 14.17 14.95 -1.42
N GLY A 389 14.99 15.98 -1.66
CA GLY A 389 14.93 16.69 -2.92
C GLY A 389 15.14 15.72 -4.08
N LEU A 390 14.33 15.84 -5.14
CA LEU A 390 14.44 15.02 -6.35
C LEU A 390 15.89 14.89 -6.83
N LEU A 391 16.65 16.00 -6.76
CA LEU A 391 18.06 16.08 -7.13
C LEU A 391 18.96 15.14 -6.30
N TRP A 392 18.71 15.00 -5.00
CA TRP A 392 19.49 14.11 -4.14
C TRP A 392 19.24 12.64 -4.45
N SER A 393 17.98 12.26 -4.68
CA SER A 393 17.64 10.90 -5.09
C SER A 393 18.22 10.56 -6.47
N VAL A 394 18.16 11.50 -7.42
CA VAL A 394 18.78 11.36 -8.75
C VAL A 394 20.30 11.23 -8.63
N ALA A 395 20.94 12.02 -7.76
CA ALA A 395 22.38 11.94 -7.54
C ALA A 395 22.81 10.58 -6.95
N ILE A 396 22.11 10.07 -5.94
CA ILE A 396 22.39 8.74 -5.35
C ILE A 396 22.22 7.64 -6.40
N THR A 397 21.10 7.65 -7.13
CA THR A 397 20.82 6.65 -8.16
C THR A 397 21.83 6.73 -9.30
N GLY A 398 22.20 7.93 -9.75
CA GLY A 398 23.19 8.17 -10.80
C GLY A 398 24.59 7.72 -10.39
N LEU A 399 25.04 8.07 -9.18
CA LEU A 399 26.35 7.64 -8.66
C LEU A 399 26.43 6.12 -8.55
N ALA A 400 25.38 5.48 -8.04
CA ALA A 400 25.33 4.04 -7.97
C ALA A 400 25.33 3.38 -9.35
N PHE A 401 24.65 3.97 -10.33
CA PHE A 401 24.67 3.46 -11.70
C PHE A 401 26.08 3.53 -12.32
N ILE A 402 26.84 4.57 -12.01
CA ILE A 402 28.27 4.66 -12.38
C ILE A 402 29.06 3.54 -11.69
N VAL A 403 28.86 3.30 -10.39
CA VAL A 403 29.51 2.19 -9.66
C VAL A 403 29.17 0.83 -10.29
N PHE A 404 27.92 0.64 -10.75
CA PHE A 404 27.49 -0.55 -11.47
C PHE A 404 28.25 -0.74 -12.78
N LEU A 405 28.35 0.30 -13.62
CA LEU A 405 29.08 0.26 -14.89
C LEU A 405 30.58 -0.02 -14.68
N VAL A 406 31.20 0.63 -13.69
CA VAL A 406 32.60 0.42 -13.32
C VAL A 406 32.80 -1.00 -12.78
N SER A 407 31.89 -1.50 -11.94
CA SER A 407 31.95 -2.88 -11.43
C SER A 407 31.87 -3.91 -12.55
N ILE A 408 30.95 -3.75 -13.51
CA ILE A 408 30.86 -4.63 -14.68
C ILE A 408 32.18 -4.61 -15.45
N LEU A 409 32.71 -3.41 -15.73
CA LEU A 409 33.94 -3.27 -16.50
C LEU A 409 35.14 -3.90 -15.79
N CYS A 410 35.30 -3.65 -14.48
CA CYS A 410 36.39 -4.19 -13.67
C CYS A 410 36.30 -5.71 -13.54
N LEU A 411 35.13 -6.26 -13.21
CA LEU A 411 34.94 -7.70 -13.07
C LEU A 411 35.11 -8.42 -14.41
N THR A 412 34.56 -7.86 -15.49
CA THR A 412 34.74 -8.43 -16.84
C THR A 412 36.22 -8.41 -17.23
N ARG A 413 36.95 -7.31 -16.99
CA ARG A 413 38.39 -7.24 -17.30
C ARG A 413 39.21 -8.21 -16.45
N ALA A 414 38.97 -8.30 -15.14
CA ALA A 414 39.71 -9.21 -14.27
C ALA A 414 39.58 -10.68 -14.71
N PHE A 415 38.35 -11.14 -14.95
CA PHE A 415 38.09 -12.54 -15.32
C PHE A 415 38.45 -12.86 -16.78
N THR A 416 38.27 -11.91 -17.72
CA THR A 416 38.64 -12.14 -19.13
C THR A 416 40.14 -12.00 -19.38
N TYR A 417 40.86 -11.21 -18.56
CA TYR A 417 42.32 -11.08 -18.65
C TYR A 417 43.04 -12.32 -18.12
N GLU A 418 42.57 -12.93 -17.02
CA GLU A 418 43.16 -14.16 -16.47
C GLU A 418 42.98 -15.38 -17.39
N THR A 419 41.83 -15.49 -18.05
CA THR A 419 41.54 -16.59 -18.99
C THR A 419 42.37 -16.49 -20.27
N LYS A 420 42.65 -15.27 -20.76
CA LYS A 420 43.55 -15.03 -21.89
C LYS A 420 45.00 -15.46 -21.63
N LYS A 421 45.39 -15.56 -20.35
CA LYS A 421 46.72 -15.99 -19.92
C LYS A 421 46.88 -17.51 -19.86
N THR A 422 45.78 -18.28 -19.88
CA THR A 422 45.82 -19.71 -19.54
C THR A 422 45.31 -20.69 -20.60
N THR A 423 44.60 -20.29 -21.67
CA THR A 423 44.29 -21.19 -22.83
C THR A 423 43.58 -20.47 -23.98
N THR A 424 43.63 -21.04 -25.19
CA THR A 424 42.94 -20.60 -26.43
C THR A 424 41.42 -20.90 -26.48
N ASP A 425 40.79 -21.22 -25.35
CA ASP A 425 39.36 -21.56 -25.29
C ASP A 425 38.48 -20.34 -25.01
N LYS A 426 37.35 -20.25 -25.72
CA LYS A 426 36.36 -19.19 -25.54
C LYS A 426 35.71 -19.31 -24.16
N THR A 427 35.71 -18.21 -23.40
CA THR A 427 35.04 -18.10 -22.11
C THR A 427 33.55 -18.48 -22.23
N PRO A 428 33.03 -19.37 -21.38
CA PRO A 428 31.61 -19.74 -21.41
C PRO A 428 30.70 -18.55 -21.11
N SER A 429 29.58 -18.43 -21.81
CA SER A 429 28.62 -17.32 -21.68
C SER A 429 28.02 -17.15 -20.27
N TRP A 430 27.82 -18.25 -19.54
CA TRP A 430 27.32 -18.23 -18.16
C TRP A 430 28.23 -17.43 -17.20
N VAL A 431 29.53 -17.34 -17.50
CA VAL A 431 30.48 -16.54 -16.71
C VAL A 431 30.09 -15.07 -16.80
N TYR A 432 29.77 -14.57 -18.00
CA TYR A 432 29.32 -13.19 -18.18
C TYR A 432 27.99 -12.90 -17.48
N ASN A 433 27.03 -13.83 -17.53
CA ASN A 433 25.76 -13.67 -16.80
C ASN A 433 25.99 -13.60 -15.29
N LEU A 434 26.88 -14.44 -14.75
CA LEU A 434 27.23 -14.42 -13.33
C LEU A 434 27.90 -13.09 -12.94
N LEU A 435 28.81 -12.58 -13.77
CA LEU A 435 29.45 -11.28 -13.55
C LEU A 435 28.43 -10.14 -13.53
N VAL A 436 27.46 -10.15 -14.44
CA VAL A 436 26.38 -9.17 -14.49
C VAL A 436 25.50 -9.23 -13.23
N ILE A 437 25.16 -10.44 -12.75
CA ILE A 437 24.44 -10.64 -11.49
C ILE A 437 25.26 -10.08 -10.31
N CYS A 438 26.55 -10.39 -10.23
CA CYS A 438 27.43 -9.91 -9.16
C CYS A 438 27.54 -8.38 -9.14
N SER A 439 27.73 -7.74 -10.30
CA SER A 439 27.72 -6.28 -10.40
C SER A 439 26.40 -5.67 -9.99
N PHE A 440 25.28 -6.33 -10.30
CA PHE A 440 23.96 -5.90 -9.88
C PHE A 440 23.76 -6.03 -8.36
N VAL A 441 24.27 -7.09 -7.72
CA VAL A 441 24.27 -7.20 -6.25
C VAL A 441 25.11 -6.08 -5.63
N ILE A 442 26.26 -5.73 -6.21
CA ILE A 442 27.09 -4.60 -5.77
C ILE A 442 26.33 -3.27 -5.90
N TYR A 443 25.61 -3.09 -7.01
CA TYR A 443 24.76 -1.91 -7.23
C TYR A 443 23.69 -1.76 -6.15
N THR A 444 22.90 -2.81 -5.90
CA THR A 444 21.81 -2.77 -4.91
C THR A 444 22.31 -2.60 -3.48
N THR A 445 23.43 -3.24 -3.12
CA THR A 445 24.06 -3.11 -1.80
C THR A 445 24.70 -1.74 -1.59
N SER A 446 25.38 -1.17 -2.58
CA SER A 446 25.97 0.18 -2.48
C SER A 446 24.90 1.26 -2.27
N ILE A 447 23.77 1.19 -2.98
CA ILE A 447 22.66 2.14 -2.79
C ILE A 447 22.05 2.00 -1.40
N THR A 448 21.77 0.78 -0.96
CA THR A 448 21.18 0.55 0.37
C THR A 448 22.11 1.05 1.48
N VAL A 449 23.42 0.82 1.37
CA VAL A 449 24.41 1.36 2.32
C VAL A 449 24.45 2.89 2.28
N ALA A 450 24.56 3.51 1.10
CA ALA A 450 24.62 4.97 0.95
C ALA A 450 23.39 5.67 1.55
N THR A 451 22.22 5.05 1.41
CA THR A 451 20.96 5.58 1.89
C THR A 451 20.79 5.39 3.39
N VAL A 452 21.25 4.26 3.95
CA VAL A 452 21.34 4.07 5.41
C VAL A 452 22.32 5.07 6.05
N VAL A 453 23.51 5.25 5.46
CA VAL A 453 24.53 6.18 5.99
C VAL A 453 24.06 7.63 5.94
N SER A 454 23.44 8.05 4.83
CA SER A 454 22.88 9.40 4.69
C SER A 454 21.76 9.68 5.71
N ARG A 455 20.96 8.66 6.04
CA ARG A 455 19.94 8.74 7.09
C ARG A 455 20.53 8.82 8.50
N CYS A 456 21.53 8.00 8.80
CA CYS A 456 22.23 8.03 10.08
C CYS A 456 22.88 9.39 10.34
N ARG A 457 23.46 10.02 9.30
CA ARG A 457 24.08 11.36 9.43
C ARG A 457 23.05 12.47 9.68
N ARG A 458 21.90 12.45 9.00
CA ARG A 458 20.86 13.49 9.13
C ARG A 458 20.05 13.42 10.42
N SER A 459 19.96 12.24 11.04
CA SER A 459 19.25 12.07 12.32
C SER A 459 19.86 12.89 13.47
N THR A 460 21.09 13.37 13.32
CA THR A 460 21.81 14.14 14.34
C THR A 460 21.52 15.65 14.30
N ASP A 461 21.02 16.19 13.18
CA ASP A 461 20.97 17.66 12.95
C ASP A 461 19.62 18.34 13.22
N ASN A 462 18.52 17.61 13.38
CA ASN A 462 17.18 18.22 13.51
C ASN A 462 16.62 18.18 14.94
N SER A 463 17.09 19.08 15.81
CA SER A 463 16.39 19.38 17.07
C SER A 463 15.47 20.58 16.89
N ILE A 464 14.16 20.35 16.81
CA ILE A 464 13.15 21.42 16.79
C ILE A 464 12.27 21.29 18.04
N THR A 465 12.33 22.31 18.91
CA THR A 465 11.44 22.51 20.06
C THR A 465 10.12 23.12 19.59
N VAL A 466 8.99 22.49 19.91
CA VAL A 466 7.65 23.06 19.65
C VAL A 466 6.74 22.93 20.88
N SER A 467 5.95 23.98 21.07
CA SER A 467 5.12 24.33 22.23
C SER A 467 3.94 23.39 22.49
N ARG A 468 3.60 23.27 23.77
CA ARG A 468 2.88 22.18 24.45
C ARG A 468 1.36 22.37 24.60
N ASN A 469 0.78 23.51 24.23
CA ASN A 469 -0.59 23.86 24.65
C ASN A 469 -1.43 24.28 23.46
N ASN A 470 -2.39 23.45 23.02
CA ASN A 470 -3.56 23.90 22.24
C ASN A 470 -4.62 22.81 21.97
N TYR A 471 -4.31 21.51 22.04
CA TYR A 471 -5.28 20.50 21.56
C TYR A 471 -6.36 20.10 22.57
N ARG A 472 -6.03 20.03 23.87
CA ARG A 472 -7.00 19.68 24.91
C ARG A 472 -8.10 20.73 25.05
N SER A 473 -7.73 22.02 24.94
CA SER A 473 -8.68 23.14 24.91
C SER A 473 -9.56 23.14 23.65
N ILE A 474 -9.05 22.73 22.48
CA ILE A 474 -9.86 22.61 21.25
C ILE A 474 -10.90 21.49 21.37
N VAL A 475 -10.53 20.34 21.93
CA VAL A 475 -11.46 19.20 22.11
C VAL A 475 -12.49 19.48 23.21
N GLU A 476 -12.08 20.09 24.32
CA GLU A 476 -13.00 20.51 25.40
C GLU A 476 -13.93 21.64 24.94
N ALA A 477 -13.45 22.59 24.12
CA ALA A 477 -14.26 23.65 23.50
C ALA A 477 -15.22 23.12 22.43
N ALA A 478 -14.82 22.11 21.64
CA ALA A 478 -15.71 21.43 20.70
C ALA A 478 -16.85 20.71 21.44
N SER A 479 -16.55 20.06 22.57
CA SER A 479 -17.55 19.34 23.39
C SER A 479 -18.62 20.26 23.98
N THR A 480 -18.24 21.48 24.37
CA THR A 480 -19.14 22.48 24.98
C THR A 480 -19.92 23.31 23.96
N SER A 481 -19.39 23.54 22.77
CA SER A 481 -20.05 24.28 21.68
C SER A 481 -21.04 23.43 20.86
N ILE A 482 -20.88 22.10 20.85
CA ILE A 482 -21.80 21.14 20.21
C ILE A 482 -23.26 21.28 20.73
N ALA A 483 -23.45 21.80 21.94
CA ALA A 483 -24.77 21.99 22.54
C ALA A 483 -25.56 23.19 21.97
N GLN A 484 -24.94 24.11 21.21
CA GLN A 484 -25.52 25.44 20.94
C GLN A 484 -25.62 25.91 19.48
N GLY A 485 -25.28 25.13 18.46
CA GLY A 485 -25.37 25.62 17.07
C GLY A 485 -25.65 24.54 16.05
N ILE A 486 -26.86 24.54 15.47
CA ILE A 486 -27.14 23.81 14.23
C ILE A 486 -27.94 24.75 13.33
N GLN A 487 -27.28 25.26 12.29
CA GLN A 487 -27.88 26.11 11.24
C GLN A 487 -27.42 25.60 9.85
N GLN A 488 -27.53 24.29 9.61
CA GLN A 488 -27.23 23.64 8.32
C GLN A 488 -28.31 22.60 7.96
N ASP A 489 -28.53 22.39 6.66
CA ASP A 489 -29.47 21.43 6.10
C ASP A 489 -28.87 20.01 6.14
N TYR A 490 -29.30 19.22 7.13
CA TYR A 490 -28.92 17.82 7.31
C TYR A 490 -30.09 16.89 7.01
N GLU A 491 -29.86 15.90 6.15
CA GLU A 491 -30.85 14.87 5.82
C GLU A 491 -30.25 13.48 6.02
N ILE A 492 -30.88 12.65 6.88
CA ILE A 492 -30.46 11.27 7.12
C ILE A 492 -31.58 10.32 6.70
N ASN A 493 -31.29 9.54 5.67
CA ASN A 493 -32.21 8.60 5.06
C ASN A 493 -31.81 7.17 5.41
N TYR A 494 -32.76 6.40 5.95
CA TYR A 494 -32.59 5.00 6.30
C TYR A 494 -33.33 4.10 5.31
N GLY A 495 -32.91 2.83 5.24
CA GLY A 495 -33.73 1.78 4.65
C GLY A 495 -33.59 1.55 3.14
N GLY A 496 -32.74 2.31 2.44
CA GLY A 496 -32.54 2.15 1.00
C GLY A 496 -31.22 2.69 0.47
N ARG A 497 -30.80 2.17 -0.69
CA ARG A 497 -29.68 2.78 -1.46
C ARG A 497 -30.20 4.04 -2.17
N PRO A 498 -29.41 5.13 -2.19
CA PRO A 498 -29.84 6.35 -2.88
C PRO A 498 -29.95 6.10 -4.38
N ASN A 499 -31.03 6.60 -4.99
CA ASN A 499 -31.07 6.75 -6.43
C ASN A 499 -30.26 8.00 -6.82
N LEU A 500 -28.97 7.79 -7.07
CA LEU A 500 -28.04 8.88 -7.37
C LEU A 500 -28.43 9.65 -8.64
N ILE A 501 -29.10 9.00 -9.60
CA ILE A 501 -29.54 9.65 -10.83
C ILE A 501 -30.63 10.66 -10.51
N ASP A 502 -31.60 10.28 -9.68
CA ASP A 502 -32.71 11.15 -9.30
C ASP A 502 -32.20 12.32 -8.45
N ILE A 503 -31.36 12.04 -7.46
CA ILE A 503 -30.76 13.07 -6.59
C ILE A 503 -29.96 14.07 -7.43
N LEU A 504 -29.10 13.61 -8.34
CA LEU A 504 -28.32 14.51 -9.18
C LEU A 504 -29.21 15.26 -10.19
N SER A 505 -30.33 14.67 -10.61
CA SER A 505 -31.29 15.35 -11.49
C SER A 505 -32.03 16.48 -10.78
N GLU A 506 -32.42 16.28 -9.52
CA GLU A 506 -33.02 17.30 -8.65
C GLU A 506 -32.05 18.46 -8.43
N GLU A 507 -30.81 18.14 -8.03
CA GLU A 507 -29.75 19.15 -7.86
C GLU A 507 -29.46 19.90 -9.18
N ALA A 508 -29.56 19.24 -10.33
CA ALA A 508 -29.41 19.90 -11.62
C ALA A 508 -30.55 20.87 -11.97
N THR A 509 -31.73 20.74 -11.36
CA THR A 509 -32.83 21.71 -11.52
C THR A 509 -32.67 22.93 -10.61
N GLU A 510 -32.09 22.74 -9.43
CA GLU A 510 -31.81 23.81 -8.45
C GLU A 510 -30.66 24.72 -8.89
N ILE A 511 -29.71 24.22 -9.68
CA ILE A 511 -28.48 24.96 -10.04
C ILE A 511 -28.68 25.80 -11.31
N GLU A 512 -28.55 27.12 -11.19
CA GLU A 512 -28.45 28.04 -12.32
C GLU A 512 -26.98 28.37 -12.65
N GLU A 513 -26.60 28.23 -13.93
CA GLU A 513 -25.33 28.67 -14.57
C GLU A 513 -24.02 28.47 -13.79
N ASN A 514 -23.73 27.24 -13.32
CA ASN A 514 -22.46 26.94 -12.64
C ASN A 514 -21.70 25.76 -13.27
N LYS A 515 -20.37 25.77 -13.10
CA LYS A 515 -19.52 24.62 -13.41
C LYS A 515 -19.47 23.70 -12.17
N VAL A 516 -20.08 22.53 -12.27
CA VAL A 516 -20.23 21.60 -11.14
C VAL A 516 -19.21 20.47 -11.25
N GLY A 517 -18.38 20.31 -10.21
CA GLY A 517 -17.45 19.20 -10.08
C GLY A 517 -18.09 18.06 -9.29
N VAL A 518 -18.31 16.91 -9.93
CA VAL A 518 -18.85 15.71 -9.27
C VAL A 518 -17.72 14.74 -9.00
N PHE A 519 -17.34 14.60 -7.73
CA PHE A 519 -16.28 13.69 -7.29
C PHE A 519 -16.89 12.47 -6.62
N VAL A 520 -16.47 11.27 -7.03
CA VAL A 520 -17.04 10.02 -6.52
C VAL A 520 -15.95 9.11 -5.99
N CYS A 521 -16.10 8.63 -4.75
CA CYS A 521 -15.24 7.61 -4.17
C CYS A 521 -16.08 6.52 -3.51
N GLY A 522 -16.12 5.33 -4.11
CA GLY A 522 -16.95 4.24 -3.63
C GLY A 522 -16.90 3.02 -4.55
N PRO A 523 -17.83 2.05 -4.39
CA PRO A 523 -17.91 0.87 -5.24
C PRO A 523 -18.12 1.19 -6.73
N ASP A 524 -17.66 0.31 -7.62
CA ASP A 524 -17.73 0.53 -9.08
C ASP A 524 -19.16 0.83 -9.56
N SER A 525 -20.16 0.09 -9.08
CA SER A 525 -21.58 0.36 -9.38
C SER A 525 -22.05 1.79 -9.04
N MET A 526 -21.52 2.38 -7.96
CA MET A 526 -21.81 3.76 -7.57
C MET A 526 -21.12 4.75 -8.52
N GLN A 527 -19.85 4.47 -8.86
CA GLN A 527 -19.08 5.28 -9.80
C GLN A 527 -19.70 5.28 -11.19
N GLU A 528 -20.11 4.11 -11.69
CA GLU A 528 -20.76 3.94 -12.98
C GLU A 528 -22.10 4.67 -13.04
N SER A 529 -22.91 4.59 -11.98
CA SER A 529 -24.20 5.29 -11.90
C SER A 529 -24.02 6.81 -12.05
N VAL A 530 -23.11 7.42 -11.27
CA VAL A 530 -22.83 8.86 -11.37
C VAL A 530 -22.21 9.22 -12.73
N ALA A 531 -21.28 8.41 -13.23
CA ALA A 531 -20.67 8.63 -14.54
C ALA A 531 -21.70 8.54 -15.69
N SER A 532 -22.71 7.66 -15.56
CA SER A 532 -23.80 7.54 -16.52
C SER A 532 -24.68 8.78 -16.53
N PHE A 533 -25.01 9.32 -15.35
CA PHE A 533 -25.75 10.57 -15.20
C PHE A 533 -25.00 11.74 -15.85
N CYS A 534 -23.73 11.97 -15.50
CA CYS A 534 -22.95 13.08 -16.04
C CYS A 534 -22.82 12.99 -17.58
N ARG A 535 -22.65 11.77 -18.12
CA ARG A 535 -22.59 11.53 -19.58
C ARG A 535 -23.92 11.83 -20.26
N LYS A 536 -25.04 11.37 -19.69
CA LYS A 536 -26.39 11.61 -20.23
C LYS A 536 -26.72 13.11 -20.22
N TYR A 537 -26.52 13.76 -19.07
CA TYR A 537 -26.76 15.19 -18.91
C TYR A 537 -25.92 16.04 -19.89
N SER A 538 -24.65 15.69 -20.09
CA SER A 538 -23.76 16.36 -21.04
C SER A 538 -24.17 16.17 -22.51
N ARG A 539 -24.83 15.06 -22.85
CA ARG A 539 -25.36 14.84 -24.21
C ARG A 539 -26.65 15.62 -24.44
N ASP A 540 -27.58 15.58 -23.50
CA ASP A 540 -28.89 16.22 -23.60
C ASP A 540 -28.76 17.76 -23.71
N THR A 541 -27.77 18.33 -23.02
CA THR A 541 -27.43 19.76 -23.09
C THR A 541 -26.84 20.17 -24.45
N LYS A 542 -26.06 19.31 -25.13
CA LYS A 542 -25.53 19.58 -26.48
C LYS A 542 -26.61 19.57 -27.56
N ILE A 543 -27.62 18.70 -27.40
CA ILE A 543 -28.73 18.55 -28.36
C ILE A 543 -29.71 19.72 -28.23
N ARG A 544 -29.98 20.18 -27.01
CA ARG A 544 -30.84 21.34 -26.73
C ARG A 544 -30.08 22.66 -26.85
N LYS A 545 -29.75 23.08 -28.08
CA LYS A 545 -29.05 24.35 -28.39
C LYS A 545 -29.73 25.65 -27.92
N ASN A 546 -30.92 25.62 -27.29
CA ASN A 546 -31.78 26.80 -27.13
C ASN A 546 -32.40 27.04 -25.73
N ARG A 547 -31.82 26.56 -24.62
CA ARG A 547 -32.28 26.94 -23.26
C ARG A 547 -31.17 27.61 -22.43
N ARG A 548 -31.53 28.73 -21.80
CA ARG A 548 -30.76 29.65 -20.94
C ARG A 548 -30.20 29.03 -19.63
N LYS A 549 -29.94 27.73 -19.54
CA LYS A 549 -29.32 27.12 -18.35
C LYS A 549 -28.16 26.22 -18.77
N LYS A 550 -26.94 26.76 -18.77
CA LYS A 550 -25.69 26.05 -19.08
C LYS A 550 -25.03 25.55 -17.78
N CYS A 551 -25.67 24.63 -17.06
CA CYS A 551 -24.98 23.91 -15.99
C CYS A 551 -24.12 22.80 -16.61
N SER A 552 -22.84 22.67 -16.22
CA SER A 552 -21.96 21.60 -16.72
C SER A 552 -21.49 20.72 -15.58
N PHE A 553 -21.89 19.44 -15.60
CA PHE A 553 -21.45 18.43 -14.63
C PHE A 553 -20.20 17.73 -15.16
N VAL A 554 -19.08 17.86 -14.44
CA VAL A 554 -17.83 17.21 -14.78
C VAL A 554 -17.55 16.11 -13.76
N TYR A 555 -17.52 14.86 -14.24
CA TYR A 555 -17.27 13.68 -13.44
C TYR A 555 -15.78 13.47 -13.14
N HIS A 556 -15.46 13.16 -11.87
CA HIS A 556 -14.13 12.82 -11.38
C HIS A 556 -14.19 11.55 -10.52
N PRO A 557 -13.67 10.41 -11.01
CA PRO A 557 -13.50 9.24 -10.16
C PRO A 557 -12.29 9.46 -9.24
N ILE A 558 -12.49 9.32 -7.93
CA ILE A 558 -11.40 9.21 -6.96
C ILE A 558 -11.18 7.74 -6.68
N ASN A 559 -10.33 7.13 -7.52
CA ASN A 559 -9.94 5.74 -7.40
C ASN A 559 -8.61 5.62 -6.68
N PHE A 560 -8.62 4.88 -5.58
CA PHE A 560 -7.42 4.41 -4.91
C PHE A 560 -7.01 3.08 -5.54
N THR A 561 -6.57 3.11 -6.79
CA THR A 561 -5.90 1.96 -7.40
C THR A 561 -4.48 1.91 -6.87
N LEU A 562 -4.13 0.81 -6.21
CA LEU A 562 -2.75 0.38 -6.01
C LEU A 562 -2.42 -0.75 -6.95
#